data_AF-A0A5K1D8P3-F1
#
_entry.id   AF-A0A5K1D8P3-F1
#
_cell.length_a   1.000
_cell.length_b   1.000
_cell.length_c   1.000
_cell.angle_alpha   90.00
_cell.angle_beta   90.00
_cell.angle_gamma   90.00
#
_symmetry.space_group_name_H-M   'P 1'
#
loop_
_entity.id
_entity.type
_entity.pdbx_description
1 polymer ?
#
loop_
_entity_poly.entity_id
_entity_poly.type
_entity_poly.pdbx_seq_one_letter_code
_entity_poly.pdbx_strand_id
1 'polypeptide(L)'
;VLAVAIAIGSTVHTAAHVTCDFPRLINCPPQRFMRYLGPSFNYKQPTYPELLASIPGVTGVLMVCFMAFSFTLATHSFRRNVIKLSWPFHHLAGFNAFWYAHHLLVLVYILLVLHSIFLFLTKEWYKKT
;
A
#
# COMPACT_ATOMS: atom_id res chain seq x y z
N VAL A 1 -11.72 -5.00 16.56
CA VAL A 1 -12.00 -3.56 16.36
C VAL A 1 -10.82 -2.86 15.67
N LEU A 2 -9.61 -2.83 16.25
CA LEU A 2 -8.43 -2.17 15.65
C LEU A 2 -8.08 -2.65 14.23
N ALA A 3 -8.03 -3.96 13.96
CA ALA A 3 -7.70 -4.47 12.63
C ALA A 3 -8.69 -4.01 11.53
N VAL A 4 -9.97 -3.91 11.88
CA VAL A 4 -11.02 -3.42 10.97
C VAL A 4 -10.83 -1.92 10.70
N ALA A 5 -10.52 -1.14 11.74
CA ALA A 5 -10.21 0.28 11.58
C ALA A 5 -8.98 0.50 10.68
N ILE A 6 -7.92 -0.30 10.85
CA ILE A 6 -6.73 -0.27 9.98
C ILE A 6 -7.11 -0.61 8.54
N ALA A 7 -7.91 -1.64 8.33
CA ALA A 7 -8.37 -2.02 6.99
C ALA A 7 -9.11 -0.85 6.32
N ILE A 8 -10.12 -0.28 7.00
CA ILE A 8 -10.90 0.86 6.48
C ILE A 8 -10.00 2.06 6.18
N GLY A 9 -9.13 2.43 7.14
CA GLY A 9 -8.20 3.56 6.96
C GLY A 9 -7.27 3.36 5.77
N SER A 10 -6.70 2.16 5.62
CA SER A 10 -5.83 1.82 4.48
C SER A 10 -6.59 1.86 3.16
N THR A 11 -7.83 1.35 3.10
CA THR A 11 -8.65 1.40 1.89
C THR A 11 -8.97 2.83 1.48
N VAL A 12 -9.39 3.67 2.43
CA VAL A 12 -9.69 5.09 2.16
C VAL A 12 -8.44 5.82 1.68
N HIS A 13 -7.29 5.58 2.32
CA HIS A 13 -6.01 6.16 1.93
C HIS A 13 -5.59 5.74 0.51
N THR A 14 -5.63 4.44 0.19
CA THR A 14 -5.32 3.96 -1.16
C THR A 14 -6.28 4.53 -2.20
N ALA A 15 -7.59 4.59 -1.88
CA ALA A 15 -8.58 5.17 -2.76
C ALA A 15 -8.27 6.65 -3.06
N ALA A 16 -7.96 7.45 -2.04
CA ALA A 16 -7.59 8.86 -2.21
C ALA A 16 -6.38 9.02 -3.16
N HIS A 17 -5.35 8.18 -3.02
CA HIS A 17 -4.20 8.22 -3.91
C HIS A 17 -4.56 7.90 -5.37
N VAL A 18 -5.27 6.80 -5.61
CA VAL A 18 -5.52 6.31 -6.98
C VAL A 18 -6.64 7.07 -7.69
N THR A 19 -7.63 7.61 -6.98
CA THR A 19 -8.80 8.27 -7.59
C THR A 19 -8.75 9.80 -7.51
N CYS A 20 -8.01 10.37 -6.56
CA CYS A 20 -7.93 11.82 -6.38
C CYS A 20 -6.53 12.37 -6.68
N ASP A 21 -5.51 11.89 -5.96
CA ASP A 21 -4.18 12.49 -6.04
C ASP A 21 -3.51 12.24 -7.38
N PHE A 22 -3.47 10.98 -7.84
CA PHE A 22 -2.82 10.65 -9.11
C PHE A 22 -3.51 11.33 -10.29
N PRO A 23 -4.85 11.28 -10.45
CA PRO A 23 -5.53 12.01 -11.50
C PRO A 23 -5.29 13.52 -11.42
N ARG A 24 -5.27 14.11 -10.22
CA ARG A 24 -4.99 15.54 -10.04
C ARG A 24 -3.56 15.91 -10.44
N LEU A 25 -2.60 15.03 -10.16
CA LEU A 25 -1.19 15.24 -10.46
C LEU A 25 -0.92 15.19 -11.96
N ILE A 26 -1.48 14.20 -12.66
CA ILE A 26 -1.26 14.04 -14.11
C ILE A 26 -2.03 15.08 -14.93
N ASN A 27 -3.16 15.60 -14.45
CA ASN A 27 -3.98 16.59 -15.17
C ASN A 27 -3.68 18.05 -14.76
N CYS A 28 -2.73 18.28 -13.85
CA CYS A 28 -2.36 19.63 -13.43
C CYS A 28 -1.74 20.41 -14.61
N PRO A 29 -2.04 21.72 -14.78
CA PRO A 29 -1.38 22.54 -15.79
C PRO A 29 0.15 22.45 -15.68
N PRO A 30 0.88 22.19 -16.78
CA PRO A 30 2.33 21.93 -16.73
C PRO A 30 3.13 23.03 -16.01
N GLN A 31 2.78 24.31 -16.22
CA GLN A 31 3.48 25.41 -15.55
C GLN A 31 3.34 25.35 -14.02
N ARG A 32 2.15 24.98 -13.52
CA ARG A 32 1.88 24.81 -12.10
C ARG A 32 2.60 23.58 -11.56
N PHE A 33 2.59 22.47 -12.30
CA PHE A 33 3.33 21.27 -11.94
C PHE A 33 4.84 21.58 -11.82
N MET A 34 5.44 22.19 -12.83
CA MET A 34 6.89 22.48 -12.85
C MET A 34 7.31 23.41 -11.72
N ARG A 35 6.47 24.41 -11.38
CA ARG A 35 6.76 25.36 -10.31
C ARG A 35 6.76 24.73 -8.91
N TYR A 36 5.82 23.83 -8.63
CA TYR A 36 5.61 23.31 -7.27
C TYR A 36 6.14 21.89 -7.06
N LEU A 37 6.05 21.05 -8.09
CA LEU A 37 6.33 19.61 -8.01
C LEU A 37 7.49 19.19 -8.93
N GLY A 38 7.84 20.02 -9.92
CA GLY A 38 8.97 19.81 -10.83
C GLY A 38 10.25 19.33 -10.13
N PRO A 39 10.71 19.96 -9.04
CA PRO A 39 11.93 19.53 -8.33
C PRO A 39 11.88 18.11 -7.73
N SER A 40 10.68 17.59 -7.44
CA SER A 40 10.47 16.21 -6.93
C SER A 40 10.36 15.18 -8.06
N PHE A 41 10.05 15.61 -9.28
CA PHE A 41 9.84 14.75 -10.45
C PHE A 41 10.82 15.02 -11.61
N ASN A 42 11.99 15.59 -11.30
CA ASN A 42 13.03 15.95 -12.29
C ASN A 42 12.48 16.80 -13.46
N TYR A 43 11.56 17.71 -13.16
CA TYR A 43 10.86 18.56 -14.12
C TYR A 43 10.17 17.79 -15.26
N LYS A 44 9.78 16.53 -15.01
CA LYS A 44 8.97 15.73 -15.91
C LYS A 44 7.64 15.41 -15.22
N GLN A 45 6.53 15.82 -15.83
CA GLN A 45 5.21 15.47 -15.33
C GLN A 45 4.96 13.97 -15.59
N PRO A 46 4.72 13.15 -14.56
CA PRO A 46 4.57 11.72 -14.72
C PRO A 46 3.18 11.37 -15.28
N THR A 47 3.11 10.22 -15.92
CA THR A 47 1.86 9.55 -16.30
C THR A 47 1.34 8.67 -15.16
N TYR A 48 0.08 8.24 -15.25
CA TYR A 48 -0.54 7.40 -14.22
C TYR A 48 0.24 6.08 -13.95
N PRO A 49 0.70 5.33 -14.98
CA PRO A 49 1.51 4.14 -14.75
C PRO A 49 2.89 4.46 -14.15
N GLU A 50 3.51 5.58 -14.50
CA GLU A 50 4.78 6.02 -13.90
C GLU A 50 4.61 6.34 -12.41
N LEU A 51 3.44 6.85 -11.99
CA LEU A 51 3.12 7.05 -10.58
C LEU A 51 2.93 5.74 -9.83
N LEU A 52 2.26 4.75 -10.42
CA LEU A 52 2.13 3.42 -9.84
C LEU A 52 3.48 2.69 -9.75
N ALA A 53 4.35 2.87 -10.75
CA ALA A 53 5.68 2.28 -10.79
C ALA A 53 6.71 3.01 -9.89
N SER A 54 6.34 4.17 -9.32
CA SER A 54 7.20 4.89 -8.39
C SER A 54 7.43 4.13 -7.08
N ILE A 55 8.46 4.51 -6.32
CA ILE A 55 8.77 3.87 -5.03
C ILE A 55 7.56 3.87 -4.08
N PRO A 56 6.85 5.00 -3.85
CA PRO A 56 5.62 4.98 -3.05
C PRO A 56 4.52 4.10 -3.65
N GLY A 57 4.33 4.13 -4.98
CA GLY A 57 3.33 3.32 -5.66
C GLY A 57 3.55 1.82 -5.46
N VAL A 58 4.75 1.33 -5.76
CA VAL A 58 5.10 -0.09 -5.63
C VAL A 58 5.06 -0.56 -4.17
N THR A 59 5.63 0.22 -3.25
CA THR A 59 5.60 -0.14 -1.81
C THR A 59 4.18 -0.16 -1.26
N GLY A 60 3.32 0.79 -1.64
CA GLY A 60 1.92 0.83 -1.24
C GLY A 60 1.12 -0.36 -1.77
N VAL A 61 1.31 -0.74 -3.05
CA VAL A 61 0.67 -1.94 -3.63
C VAL A 61 1.10 -3.20 -2.90
N LEU A 62 2.40 -3.37 -2.64
CA LEU A 62 2.91 -4.53 -1.90
C LEU A 62 2.33 -4.61 -0.48
N MET A 63 2.25 -3.47 0.22
CA MET A 63 1.62 -3.41 1.55
C MET A 63 0.16 -3.83 1.52
N VAL A 64 -0.64 -3.32 0.58
CA VAL A 64 -2.05 -3.69 0.43
C VAL A 64 -2.21 -5.19 0.14
N CYS A 65 -1.39 -5.76 -0.75
CA CYS A 65 -1.41 -7.18 -1.06
C CYS A 65 -1.11 -8.04 0.17
N PHE A 66 -0.05 -7.71 0.91
CA PHE A 66 0.35 -8.44 2.12
C PHE A 66 -0.69 -8.31 3.23
N MET A 67 -1.21 -7.10 3.48
CA MET A 67 -2.27 -6.88 4.46
C MET A 67 -3.55 -7.63 4.10
N ALA A 68 -3.97 -7.59 2.83
CA ALA A 68 -5.14 -8.32 2.37
C ALA A 68 -5.00 -9.83 2.59
N PHE A 69 -3.82 -10.39 2.29
CA PHE A 69 -3.51 -11.79 2.55
C PHE A 69 -3.54 -12.11 4.05
N SER A 70 -2.82 -11.36 4.88
CA SER A 70 -2.76 -11.56 6.33
C SER A 70 -4.12 -11.42 7.01
N PHE A 71 -4.92 -10.42 6.63
CA PHE A 71 -6.25 -10.18 7.23
C PHE A 71 -7.26 -11.24 6.79
N THR A 72 -7.21 -11.69 5.53
CA THR A 72 -8.07 -12.78 5.04
C THR A 72 -7.82 -14.07 5.81
N LEU A 73 -6.55 -14.47 5.97
CA LEU A 73 -6.18 -15.69 6.70
C LEU A 73 -6.43 -15.58 8.22
N ALA A 74 -6.49 -14.35 8.76
CA ALA A 74 -6.83 -14.09 10.15
C ALA A 74 -8.34 -14.19 10.45
N THR A 75 -9.21 -14.23 9.43
CA THR A 75 -10.64 -14.43 9.64
C THR A 75 -10.92 -15.78 10.30
N HIS A 76 -11.99 -15.86 11.10
CA HIS A 76 -12.33 -17.07 11.87
C HIS A 76 -12.46 -18.30 10.97
N SER A 77 -13.11 -18.14 9.81
CA SER A 77 -13.38 -19.21 8.85
C SER A 77 -12.08 -19.81 8.26
N PHE A 78 -11.10 -18.98 7.90
CA PHE A 78 -9.81 -19.45 7.38
C PHE A 78 -8.91 -20.00 8.48
N ARG A 79 -8.83 -19.31 9.62
CA ARG A 79 -7.96 -19.70 10.74
C ARG A 79 -8.36 -21.04 11.36
N ARG A 80 -9.66 -21.30 11.50
CA ARG A 80 -10.18 -22.59 12.03
C ARG A 80 -10.34 -23.67 10.96
N ASN A 81 -9.88 -23.41 9.73
CA ASN A 81 -10.00 -24.32 8.60
C ASN A 81 -11.45 -24.80 8.36
N VAL A 82 -12.41 -23.90 8.58
CA VAL A 82 -13.84 -24.16 8.28
C VAL A 82 -14.04 -24.20 6.76
N ILE A 83 -13.27 -23.37 6.04
CA ILE A 83 -13.26 -23.35 4.58
C ILE A 83 -12.22 -24.36 4.09
N LYS A 84 -12.70 -25.49 3.55
CA LYS A 84 -11.85 -26.49 2.93
C LYS A 84 -11.54 -26.05 1.50
N LEU A 85 -10.38 -25.43 1.28
CA LEU A 85 -9.94 -25.12 -0.09
C LEU A 85 -9.59 -26.43 -0.82
N SER A 86 -9.99 -26.52 -2.09
CA SER A 86 -9.58 -27.59 -2.98
C SER A 86 -8.06 -27.52 -3.24
N TRP A 87 -7.49 -28.66 -3.64
CA TRP A 87 -6.09 -28.73 -4.06
C TRP A 87 -5.86 -27.78 -5.25
N PRO A 88 -4.79 -26.94 -5.26
CA PRO A 88 -3.58 -26.98 -4.42
C PRO A 88 -3.62 -26.11 -3.15
N PHE A 89 -4.68 -25.34 -2.93
CA PHE A 89 -4.70 -24.28 -1.91
C PHE A 89 -5.09 -24.76 -0.50
N HIS A 90 -5.25 -26.06 -0.29
CA HIS A 90 -5.60 -26.64 1.00
C HIS A 90 -4.64 -26.25 2.14
N HIS A 91 -3.36 -25.96 1.83
CA HIS A 91 -2.36 -25.52 2.80
C HIS A 91 -2.47 -24.02 3.17
N LEU A 92 -3.29 -23.24 2.45
CA LEU A 92 -3.50 -21.82 2.75
C LEU A 92 -4.52 -21.58 3.88
N ALA A 93 -5.15 -22.63 4.40
CA ALA A 93 -6.11 -22.56 5.50
C ALA A 93 -5.59 -23.29 6.76
N GLY A 94 -6.00 -22.82 7.93
CA GLY A 94 -5.58 -23.35 9.23
C GLY A 94 -4.59 -22.47 10.00
N PHE A 95 -4.29 -22.88 11.23
CA PHE A 95 -3.52 -22.08 12.19
C PHE A 95 -2.09 -21.79 11.72
N ASN A 96 -1.43 -22.76 11.08
CA ASN A 96 -0.07 -22.61 10.58
C ASN A 96 0.03 -21.55 9.47
N ALA A 97 -0.88 -21.61 8.49
CA ALA A 97 -0.98 -20.63 7.42
C ALA A 97 -1.28 -19.23 7.97
N PHE A 98 -2.22 -19.12 8.92
CA PHE A 98 -2.49 -17.89 9.64
C PHE A 98 -1.24 -17.33 10.30
N TRP A 99 -0.48 -18.16 11.03
CA TRP A 99 0.69 -17.73 11.79
C TRP A 99 1.78 -17.14 10.88
N TYR A 100 2.13 -17.83 9.80
CA TYR A 100 3.11 -17.34 8.83
C TYR A 100 2.63 -16.09 8.11
N ALA A 101 1.36 -16.06 7.69
CA ALA A 101 0.78 -14.88 7.07
C ALA A 101 0.74 -13.68 8.04
N HIS A 102 0.60 -13.92 9.35
CA HIS A 102 0.61 -12.83 10.33
C HIS A 102 2.00 -12.19 10.48
N HIS A 103 3.08 -12.97 10.37
CA HIS A 103 4.46 -12.45 10.42
C HIS A 103 4.78 -11.53 9.23
N LEU A 104 4.06 -11.67 8.12
CA LEU A 104 4.15 -10.76 6.98
C LEU A 104 3.81 -9.31 7.38
N LEU A 105 3.07 -9.09 8.46
CA LEU A 105 2.81 -7.75 8.99
C LEU A 105 4.08 -7.06 9.47
N VAL A 106 5.10 -7.80 9.92
CA VAL A 106 6.42 -7.22 10.26
C VAL A 106 7.06 -6.63 9.00
N LEU A 107 6.96 -7.33 7.87
CA LEU A 107 7.42 -6.82 6.59
C LEU A 107 6.59 -5.61 6.15
N VAL A 108 5.27 -5.63 6.34
CA VAL A 108 4.40 -4.46 6.09
C VAL A 108 4.84 -3.23 6.90
N TYR A 109 5.25 -3.40 8.16
CA TYR A 109 5.79 -2.28 8.95
C TYR A 109 7.09 -1.72 8.36
N ILE A 110 8.00 -2.58 7.92
CA ILE A 110 9.23 -2.14 7.24
C ILE A 110 8.88 -1.37 5.97
N LEU A 111 7.96 -1.91 5.15
CA LEU A 111 7.49 -1.24 3.95
C LEU A 111 6.78 0.08 4.24
N LEU A 112 6.01 0.19 5.34
CA LEU A 112 5.35 1.42 5.75
C LEU A 112 6.36 2.53 6.06
N VAL A 113 7.46 2.20 6.74
CA VAL A 113 8.55 3.14 7.01
C VAL A 113 9.19 3.60 5.70
N LEU A 114 9.53 2.67 4.81
CA LEU A 114 10.09 3.00 3.48
C LEU A 114 9.11 3.86 2.66
N HIS A 115 7.86 3.44 2.57
CA HIS A 115 6.80 4.16 1.86
C HIS A 115 6.69 5.60 2.34
N SER A 116 6.73 5.81 3.65
CA SER A 116 6.66 7.14 4.28
C SER A 116 7.88 8.01 3.98
N ILE A 117 9.08 7.43 3.94
CA ILE A 117 10.32 8.15 3.65
C ILE A 117 10.38 8.59 2.19
N PHE A 118 9.82 7.80 1.26
CA PHE A 118 9.87 8.10 -0.18
C PHE A 118 8.66 8.90 -0.70
N LEU A 119 7.69 9.26 0.15
CA LEU A 119 6.57 10.11 -0.25
C LEU A 119 7.08 11.44 -0.84
N PHE A 120 6.57 11.75 -2.03
CA PHE A 120 7.02 12.81 -2.95
C PHE A 120 7.00 14.26 -2.41
N LEU A 121 6.54 14.48 -1.17
CA LEU A 121 6.26 15.81 -0.64
C LEU A 121 7.36 16.43 0.23
N THR A 122 8.36 15.68 0.67
CA THR A 122 9.47 16.25 1.46
C THR A 122 10.81 15.59 1.11
N LYS A 123 11.70 16.32 0.41
CA LYS A 123 13.12 15.93 0.33
C LYS A 123 13.85 16.14 1.67
N GLU A 124 13.38 17.12 2.44
CA GLU A 124 13.95 17.51 3.72
C GLU A 124 13.66 16.46 4.80
N TRP A 125 14.71 15.79 5.27
CA TRP A 125 14.64 14.78 6.33
C TRP A 125 14.06 15.33 7.65
N TYR A 126 14.27 16.62 7.94
CA TYR A 126 13.77 17.28 9.16
C TYR A 126 12.27 17.63 9.13
N LYS A 127 11.59 17.49 7.98
CA LYS A 127 10.12 17.63 7.88
C LYS A 127 9.41 16.28 7.88
N LYS A 128 10.15 15.18 8.08
CA LYS A 128 9.62 13.81 8.14
C LYS A 128 9.40 13.31 9.57
N THR A 129 9.77 14.09 10.58
CA THR A 129 9.55 13.88 12.02
C THR A 129 8.73 15.03 12.58
#